data_AF-A0A8S4PTI7-F1
#
_entry.id   AF-A0A8S4PTI7-F1
#
_cell.length_a   1.000
_cell.length_b   1.000
_cell.length_c   1.000
_cell.angle_alpha   90.00
_cell.angle_beta   90.00
_cell.angle_gamma   90.00
#
_symmetry.space_group_name_H-M   'P 1'
#
loop_
_entity.id
_entity.type
_entity.pdbx_description
1 polymer ?
#
loop_
_entity_poly.entity_id
_entity_poly.type
_entity_poly.pdbx_seq_one_letter_code
_entity_poly.pdbx_strand_id
1 'polypeptide(L)'
;ESNWIRTRVPELLNTNIFNKDIGVTVTSVYVYIMAPLLILMLGVAVFSDVEAYGRGYLDVIFSSKNYPAYILDVNSNGLGYIIVANAANPNMWVIEQPGLTGEEGTVSLTYKGKPGFYLRHTGFLMQIDNKYDPVVPQHFLLDATFRIRNDKYFPGYLAFESVNYPGRFIRHQGYRLKLHPSDGSELFKNDASF
;
A
#
# COMPACT_ATOMS: atom_id res chain seq x y z
N GLU A 1 0.05 12.85 58.91
CA GLU A 1 1.19 13.46 58.19
C GLU A 1 1.73 12.43 57.20
N SER A 2 1.86 12.87 55.95
CA SER A 2 2.04 12.06 54.74
C SER A 2 3.50 11.65 54.53
N ASN A 3 3.75 10.33 54.53
CA ASN A 3 4.99 9.76 54.03
C ASN A 3 4.87 9.50 52.53
N TRP A 4 5.73 10.13 51.75
CA TRP A 4 5.86 9.96 50.31
C TRP A 4 6.48 8.59 50.01
N ILE A 5 5.73 7.68 49.38
CA ILE A 5 6.28 6.46 48.78
C ILE A 5 6.47 6.73 47.28
N ARG A 6 7.74 6.82 46.84
CA ARG A 6 8.11 6.84 45.42
C ARG A 6 7.74 5.48 44.79
N THR A 7 6.74 5.46 43.93
CA THR A 7 6.45 4.32 43.05
C THR A 7 7.45 4.29 41.90
N ARG A 8 8.16 3.17 41.75
CA ARG A 8 9.11 2.92 40.66
C ARG A 8 8.35 2.80 39.34
N VAL A 9 8.89 3.42 38.29
CA VAL A 9 8.49 3.18 36.89
C VAL A 9 8.81 1.73 36.53
N PRO A 10 7.87 0.92 36.00
CA PRO A 10 8.17 -0.43 35.53
C PRO A 10 9.02 -0.40 34.25
N GLU A 11 10.06 -1.23 34.21
CA GLU A 11 10.97 -1.44 33.08
C GLU A 11 10.24 -1.89 31.80
N LEU A 12 10.70 -1.35 30.67
CA LEU A 12 10.35 -1.77 29.32
C LEU A 12 10.85 -3.21 29.07
N LEU A 13 9.94 -4.17 28.87
CA LEU A 13 10.31 -5.49 28.38
C LEU A 13 10.42 -5.46 26.85
N ASN A 14 11.64 -5.32 26.34
CA ASN A 14 11.96 -5.55 24.93
C ASN A 14 11.82 -7.04 24.64
N THR A 15 10.77 -7.44 23.91
CA THR A 15 10.71 -8.77 23.30
C THR A 15 10.74 -8.62 21.78
N ASN A 16 11.79 -9.18 21.17
CA ASN A 16 11.91 -9.26 19.72
C ASN A 16 10.93 -10.32 19.20
N ILE A 17 9.91 -9.91 18.48
CA ILE A 17 9.02 -10.83 17.76
C ILE A 17 9.59 -10.99 16.35
N PHE A 18 10.06 -12.19 16.02
CA PHE A 18 10.58 -12.52 14.70
C PHE A 18 9.44 -13.06 13.82
N ASN A 19 9.00 -12.29 12.82
CA ASN A 19 8.08 -12.80 11.81
C ASN A 19 8.89 -13.32 10.61
N LYS A 20 8.88 -14.65 10.43
CA LYS A 20 9.72 -15.36 9.45
C LYS A 20 9.35 -15.08 7.99
N ASP A 21 8.17 -14.53 7.74
CA ASP A 21 7.61 -14.46 6.37
C ASP A 21 7.89 -13.14 5.64
N ILE A 22 8.51 -12.15 6.30
CA ILE A 22 8.66 -10.79 5.74
C ILE A 22 10.08 -10.21 5.82
N GLY A 23 11.03 -10.87 6.48
CA GLY A 23 12.43 -10.41 6.54
C GLY A 23 12.64 -9.03 7.19
N VAL A 24 11.66 -8.53 7.96
CA VAL A 24 11.73 -7.23 8.65
C VAL A 24 11.85 -7.45 10.17
N THR A 25 12.91 -6.90 10.77
CA THR A 25 13.01 -6.75 12.23
C THR A 25 12.26 -5.49 12.68
N VAL A 26 11.16 -5.66 13.41
CA VAL A 26 10.44 -4.55 14.07
C VAL A 26 11.08 -4.31 15.44
N THR A 27 11.70 -3.15 15.64
CA THR A 27 12.51 -2.87 16.83
C THR A 27 11.75 -2.32 18.03
N SER A 28 10.43 -2.07 17.95
CA SER A 28 9.61 -1.73 19.13
C SER A 28 8.11 -1.91 18.86
N VAL A 29 7.40 -2.63 19.73
CA VAL A 29 5.93 -2.66 19.80
C VAL A 29 5.54 -2.17 21.19
N TYR A 30 4.83 -1.05 21.28
CA TYR A 30 4.31 -0.54 22.56
C TYR A 30 2.98 -1.23 22.87
N VAL A 31 2.99 -2.24 23.74
CA VAL A 31 1.79 -2.90 24.23
C VAL A 31 1.41 -2.29 25.59
N TYR A 32 0.36 -1.47 25.63
CA TYR A 32 -0.24 -1.05 26.90
C TYR A 32 -1.10 -2.18 27.46
N ILE A 33 -0.58 -2.92 28.44
CA ILE A 33 -1.36 -3.92 29.18
C ILE A 33 -1.97 -3.22 30.39
N MET A 34 -3.23 -2.79 30.28
CA MET A 34 -4.03 -2.44 31.46
C MET A 34 -4.85 -3.66 31.88
N ALA A 35 -4.66 -4.09 33.14
CA ALA A 35 -5.34 -5.22 33.75
C ALA A 35 -6.88 -5.07 33.72
N PRO A 36 -7.65 -6.18 33.66
CA PRO A 36 -9.08 -6.13 33.41
C PRO A 36 -9.84 -5.94 34.72
N LEU A 37 -10.43 -4.76 34.94
CA LEU A 37 -11.55 -4.63 35.87
C LEU A 37 -12.39 -3.41 35.50
N LEU A 38 -13.69 -3.68 35.37
CA LEU A 38 -14.80 -2.71 35.30
C LEU A 38 -15.14 -2.13 33.92
N ILE A 39 -15.67 -3.01 33.05
CA ILE A 39 -16.65 -2.60 32.04
C ILE A 39 -17.97 -2.32 32.77
N LEU A 40 -18.30 -1.06 33.04
CA LEU A 40 -19.69 -0.56 33.05
C LEU A 40 -19.71 0.97 33.12
N MET A 41 -20.48 1.58 32.22
CA MET A 41 -20.94 2.98 32.22
C MET A 41 -19.96 4.06 31.73
N LEU A 42 -19.95 4.28 30.42
CA LEU A 42 -20.42 5.51 29.76
C LEU A 42 -20.05 5.42 28.27
N GLY A 43 -21.03 5.71 27.41
CA GLY A 43 -20.96 5.43 25.97
C GLY A 43 -19.89 6.24 25.25
N VAL A 44 -18.75 5.61 25.02
CA VAL A 44 -17.73 6.05 24.05
C VAL A 44 -17.34 4.83 23.23
N ALA A 45 -17.53 4.93 21.92
CA ALA A 45 -17.16 3.91 20.96
C ALA A 45 -15.65 3.62 21.06
N VAL A 46 -15.28 2.45 21.57
CA VAL A 46 -13.89 1.93 21.54
C VAL A 46 -13.84 0.60 20.77
N PHE A 47 -14.67 0.49 19.73
CA PHE A 47 -14.60 -0.61 18.76
C PHE A 47 -14.57 -0.02 17.35
N SER A 48 -13.41 0.47 16.94
CA SER A 48 -13.08 0.69 15.52
C SER A 48 -11.61 0.46 15.18
N ASP A 49 -10.70 0.50 16.16
CA ASP A 49 -9.27 0.66 15.83
C ASP A 49 -8.47 -0.64 15.80
N VAL A 50 -8.99 -1.75 16.35
CA VAL A 50 -8.28 -3.04 16.35
C VAL A 50 -8.43 -3.78 15.00
N GLU A 51 -9.55 -3.62 14.29
CA GLU A 51 -9.71 -4.19 12.94
C GLU A 51 -8.90 -3.43 11.87
N ALA A 52 -8.61 -2.14 12.09
CA ALA A 52 -7.83 -1.33 11.18
C ALA A 52 -6.34 -1.70 11.15
N TYR A 53 -5.80 -2.27 12.22
CA TYR A 53 -4.39 -2.72 12.29
C TYR A 53 -4.19 -4.16 11.76
N GLY A 54 -5.27 -4.94 11.64
CA GLY A 54 -5.24 -6.28 11.02
C GLY A 54 -5.34 -6.27 9.49
N ARG A 55 -5.83 -5.16 8.90
CA ARG A 55 -5.70 -4.88 7.46
C ARG A 55 -4.45 -4.04 7.27
N GLY A 56 -3.34 -4.65 6.85
CA GLY A 56 -2.04 -3.97 6.71
C GLY A 56 -2.06 -2.84 5.68
N TYR A 57 -2.51 -1.65 6.09
CA TYR A 57 -2.38 -0.43 5.30
C TYR A 57 -0.95 0.11 5.47
N LEU A 58 -0.02 -0.43 4.69
CA LEU A 58 1.31 0.17 4.58
C LEU A 58 1.20 1.39 3.67
N ASP A 59 1.52 2.56 4.20
CA ASP A 59 1.74 3.76 3.41
C ASP A 59 3.07 3.59 2.64
N VAL A 60 3.00 3.56 1.31
CA VAL A 60 4.16 3.25 0.46
C VAL A 60 4.32 4.26 -0.67
N ILE A 61 5.57 4.37 -1.12
CA ILE A 61 5.97 5.05 -2.35
C ILE A 61 6.69 4.00 -3.20
N PHE A 62 6.38 3.95 -4.49
CA PHE A 62 7.01 3.02 -5.42
C PHE A 62 7.96 3.81 -6.33
N SER A 63 9.26 3.60 -6.17
CA SER A 63 10.29 4.37 -6.87
C SER A 63 10.76 3.63 -8.11
N SER A 64 10.75 4.29 -9.26
CA SER A 64 11.21 3.67 -10.51
C SER A 64 12.66 3.18 -10.39
N LYS A 65 12.90 1.94 -10.79
CA LYS A 65 14.25 1.35 -10.75
C LYS A 65 15.28 2.15 -11.56
N ASN A 66 14.97 2.47 -12.80
CA ASN A 66 15.89 3.14 -13.72
C ASN A 66 15.80 4.67 -13.66
N TYR A 67 14.82 5.22 -12.93
CA TYR A 67 14.72 6.65 -12.63
C TYR A 67 14.40 6.88 -11.14
N PRO A 68 15.34 6.62 -10.20
CA PRO A 68 15.04 6.56 -8.75
C PRO A 68 14.50 7.84 -8.11
N ALA A 69 14.69 9.00 -8.74
CA ALA A 69 14.09 10.26 -8.31
C ALA A 69 12.58 10.35 -8.63
N TYR A 70 12.07 9.43 -9.46
CA TYR A 70 10.70 9.40 -9.92
C TYR A 70 9.92 8.25 -9.27
N ILE A 71 8.66 8.53 -8.96
CA ILE A 71 7.76 7.62 -8.28
C ILE A 71 6.53 7.33 -9.13
N LEU A 72 5.96 6.13 -9.01
CA LEU A 72 4.66 5.77 -9.57
C LEU A 72 3.59 6.62 -8.88
N ASP A 73 2.97 7.54 -9.62
CA ASP A 73 1.95 8.44 -9.08
C ASP A 73 0.96 8.86 -10.18
N VAL A 74 0.07 9.82 -9.89
CA VAL A 74 -0.79 10.46 -10.88
C VAL A 74 -0.55 11.97 -10.93
N ASN A 75 -0.78 12.57 -12.10
CA ASN A 75 -0.74 14.03 -12.26
C ASN A 75 -2.03 14.69 -11.75
N SER A 76 -2.15 16.01 -11.88
CA SER A 76 -3.32 16.78 -11.45
C SER A 76 -4.64 16.37 -12.14
N ASN A 77 -4.57 15.69 -13.28
CA ASN A 77 -5.73 15.19 -14.02
C ASN A 77 -6.06 13.73 -13.66
N GLY A 78 -5.40 13.15 -12.66
CA GLY A 78 -5.60 11.75 -12.25
C GLY A 78 -4.99 10.72 -13.21
N LEU A 79 -4.21 11.16 -14.21
CA LEU A 79 -3.54 10.26 -15.15
C LEU A 79 -2.24 9.74 -14.53
N GLY A 80 -1.95 8.44 -14.67
CA GLY A 80 -0.76 7.81 -14.11
C GLY A 80 0.56 8.17 -14.79
N TYR A 81 1.53 8.66 -14.04
CA TYR A 81 2.86 9.00 -14.52
C TYR A 81 3.94 8.53 -13.54
N ILE A 82 5.17 8.43 -14.01
CA ILE A 82 6.30 8.61 -13.10
C ILE A 82 6.55 10.11 -12.93
N ILE A 83 6.55 10.59 -11.69
CA ILE A 83 6.76 12.01 -11.37
C ILE A 83 7.86 12.14 -10.32
N VAL A 84 8.53 13.29 -10.28
CA VAL A 84 9.50 13.57 -9.21
C VAL A 84 8.75 13.66 -7.89
N ALA A 85 9.19 12.89 -6.89
CA ALA A 85 8.55 12.89 -5.58
C ALA A 85 8.63 14.29 -4.94
N ASN A 86 7.51 14.78 -4.39
CA ASN A 86 7.55 15.94 -3.52
C ASN A 86 8.14 15.51 -2.17
N ALA A 87 9.41 15.83 -1.93
CA ALA A 87 10.12 15.41 -0.73
C ALA A 87 9.49 15.93 0.58
N ALA A 88 8.72 17.02 0.54
CA ALA A 88 8.05 17.57 1.72
C ALA A 88 6.72 16.88 2.03
N ASN A 89 6.00 16.40 1.00
CA ASN A 89 4.70 15.74 1.16
C ASN A 89 4.38 14.87 -0.06
N PRO A 90 4.95 13.66 -0.15
CA PRO A 90 4.67 12.74 -1.25
C PRO A 90 3.25 12.17 -1.13
N ASN A 91 2.61 11.88 -2.26
CA ASN A 91 1.39 11.10 -2.23
C ASN A 91 1.75 9.67 -1.79
N MET A 92 1.17 9.25 -0.67
CA MET A 92 1.37 7.90 -0.15
C MET A 92 0.28 6.98 -0.69
N TRP A 93 0.70 5.89 -1.32
CA TRP A 93 -0.20 4.80 -1.66
C TRP A 93 -0.48 3.97 -0.43
N VAL A 94 -1.70 3.47 -0.37
CA VAL A 94 -2.18 2.51 0.59
C VAL A 94 -2.47 1.24 -0.21
N ILE A 95 -1.81 0.14 0.17
CA ILE A 95 -2.05 -1.17 -0.45
C ILE A 95 -3.24 -1.83 0.25
N GLU A 96 -4.34 -2.04 -0.49
CA GLU A 96 -5.50 -2.79 -0.04
C GLU A 96 -5.34 -4.28 -0.41
N GLN A 97 -5.42 -5.15 0.59
CA GLN A 97 -5.32 -6.61 0.45
C GLN A 97 -6.47 -7.31 1.19
N PRO A 98 -7.14 -8.29 0.56
CA PRO A 98 -7.06 -8.59 -0.87
C PRO A 98 -7.46 -7.37 -1.71
N GLY A 99 -7.09 -7.36 -2.99
CA GLY A 99 -7.50 -6.31 -3.91
C GLY A 99 -9.01 -6.27 -4.08
N LEU A 100 -9.52 -5.29 -4.83
CA LEU A 100 -10.95 -5.00 -4.95
C LEU A 100 -11.80 -6.15 -5.51
N THR A 101 -11.20 -7.13 -6.17
CA THR A 101 -11.89 -8.36 -6.62
C THR A 101 -12.12 -9.38 -5.49
N GLY A 102 -11.42 -9.24 -4.36
CA GLY A 102 -11.41 -10.22 -3.28
C GLY A 102 -10.53 -11.45 -3.55
N GLU A 103 -9.86 -11.53 -4.69
CA GLU A 103 -8.94 -12.64 -5.00
C GLU A 103 -7.73 -12.59 -4.05
N GLU A 104 -7.43 -13.71 -3.39
CA GLU A 104 -6.29 -13.84 -2.49
C GLU A 104 -4.95 -13.56 -3.21
N GLY A 105 -4.01 -12.91 -2.52
CA GLY A 105 -2.72 -12.55 -3.10
C GLY A 105 -2.77 -11.42 -4.13
N THR A 106 -3.93 -10.79 -4.33
CA THR A 106 -4.06 -9.58 -5.14
C THR A 106 -4.08 -8.32 -4.29
N VAL A 107 -3.82 -7.18 -4.93
CA VAL A 107 -3.80 -5.87 -4.31
C VAL A 107 -4.57 -4.85 -5.15
N SER A 108 -5.07 -3.81 -4.50
CA SER A 108 -5.49 -2.57 -5.14
C SER A 108 -4.79 -1.39 -4.48
N LEU A 109 -4.47 -0.36 -5.25
CA LEU A 109 -3.74 0.82 -4.75
C LEU A 109 -4.69 2.00 -4.62
N THR A 110 -4.81 2.57 -3.42
CA THR A 110 -5.55 3.81 -3.13
C THR A 110 -4.62 4.85 -2.53
N TYR A 111 -5.00 6.13 -2.47
CA TYR A 111 -4.20 7.13 -1.75
C TYR A 111 -4.60 7.22 -0.29
N LYS A 112 -3.61 7.47 0.56
CA LYS A 112 -3.85 7.89 1.95
C LYS A 112 -4.76 9.12 1.96
N GLY A 113 -5.85 9.03 2.72
CA GLY A 113 -6.82 10.13 2.88
C GLY A 113 -7.73 10.38 1.68
N LYS A 114 -7.71 9.53 0.63
CA LYS A 114 -8.68 9.59 -0.49
C LYS A 114 -9.37 8.24 -0.72
N PRO A 115 -10.14 7.74 0.27
CA PRO A 115 -10.84 6.48 0.13
C PRO A 115 -11.80 6.53 -1.07
N GLY A 116 -11.90 5.42 -1.80
CA GLY A 116 -12.75 5.32 -2.98
C GLY A 116 -12.01 5.56 -4.30
N PHE A 117 -10.88 6.26 -4.29
CA PHE A 117 -10.06 6.49 -5.49
C PHE A 117 -8.98 5.42 -5.62
N TYR A 118 -8.96 4.70 -6.74
CA TYR A 118 -8.03 3.58 -6.97
C TYR A 118 -7.30 3.70 -8.30
N LEU A 119 -6.02 3.34 -8.28
CA LEU A 119 -5.25 3.17 -9.50
C LEU A 119 -5.86 2.03 -10.31
N ARG A 120 -6.15 2.31 -11.58
CA ARG A 120 -6.65 1.32 -12.54
C ARG A 120 -6.13 1.59 -13.93
N HIS A 121 -6.26 0.62 -14.82
CA HIS A 121 -6.02 0.87 -16.24
C HIS A 121 -7.32 1.23 -16.98
N THR A 122 -7.21 2.08 -18.00
CA THR A 122 -8.25 2.40 -19.00
C THR A 122 -7.58 2.42 -20.36
N GLY A 123 -7.99 1.56 -21.29
CA GLY A 123 -7.35 1.50 -22.61
C GLY A 123 -5.84 1.29 -22.53
N PHE A 124 -5.39 0.49 -21.55
CA PHE A 124 -3.98 0.21 -21.24
C PHE A 124 -3.15 1.41 -20.73
N LEU A 125 -3.79 2.51 -20.33
CA LEU A 125 -3.15 3.63 -19.63
C LEU A 125 -3.58 3.66 -18.17
N MET A 126 -2.67 3.95 -17.26
CA MET A 126 -3.02 4.02 -15.84
C MET A 126 -3.71 5.33 -15.49
N GLN A 127 -4.65 5.32 -14.57
CA GLN A 127 -5.28 6.52 -14.01
C GLN A 127 -5.90 6.19 -12.66
N ILE A 128 -6.29 7.22 -11.91
CA ILE A 128 -7.09 7.05 -10.71
C ILE A 128 -8.54 7.39 -11.01
N ASP A 129 -9.46 6.54 -10.55
CA ASP A 129 -10.89 6.78 -10.63
C ASP A 129 -11.58 6.39 -9.33
N ASN A 130 -12.75 6.99 -9.10
CA ASN A 130 -13.55 6.72 -7.91
C ASN A 130 -14.45 5.49 -8.13
N LYS A 131 -14.30 4.44 -7.32
CA LYS A 131 -15.09 3.21 -7.42
C LYS A 131 -16.60 3.41 -7.24
N TYR A 132 -17.01 4.53 -6.66
CA TYR A 132 -18.42 4.86 -6.40
C TYR A 132 -19.04 5.79 -7.46
N ASP A 133 -18.28 6.19 -8.48
CA ASP A 133 -18.81 7.00 -9.57
C ASP A 133 -19.83 6.15 -10.38
N PRO A 134 -21.05 6.66 -10.62
CA PRO A 134 -22.12 5.90 -11.27
C PRO A 134 -21.84 5.55 -12.74
N VAL A 135 -20.87 6.21 -13.38
CA VAL A 135 -20.47 5.97 -14.77
C VAL A 135 -19.36 4.92 -14.87
N VAL A 136 -18.81 4.48 -13.74
CA VAL A 136 -17.70 3.53 -13.71
C VAL A 136 -18.14 2.16 -14.22
N PRO A 137 -17.36 1.56 -15.14
CA PRO A 137 -17.76 0.32 -15.80
C PRO A 137 -17.76 -0.89 -14.85
N GLN A 138 -18.56 -1.90 -15.21
CA GLN A 138 -18.67 -3.18 -14.50
C GLN A 138 -17.32 -3.86 -14.23
N HIS A 139 -16.31 -3.60 -15.06
CA HIS A 139 -14.97 -4.18 -14.96
C HIS A 139 -13.98 -3.37 -14.12
N PHE A 140 -14.39 -2.30 -13.44
CA PHE A 140 -13.49 -1.46 -12.62
C PHE A 140 -12.68 -2.27 -11.60
N LEU A 141 -13.32 -3.20 -10.87
CA LEU A 141 -12.64 -3.98 -9.85
C LEU A 141 -11.48 -4.78 -10.47
N LEU A 142 -11.69 -5.34 -11.67
CA LEU A 142 -10.68 -6.07 -12.41
C LEU A 142 -9.56 -5.15 -12.92
N ASP A 143 -9.91 -3.97 -13.41
CA ASP A 143 -8.93 -2.99 -13.91
C ASP A 143 -8.06 -2.38 -12.80
N ALA A 144 -8.60 -2.33 -11.59
CA ALA A 144 -7.98 -1.76 -10.40
C ALA A 144 -7.29 -2.81 -9.52
N THR A 145 -7.22 -4.08 -9.94
CA THR A 145 -6.61 -5.16 -9.16
C THR A 145 -5.38 -5.73 -9.86
N PHE A 146 -4.30 -5.87 -9.08
CA PHE A 146 -3.00 -6.33 -9.55
C PHE A 146 -2.46 -7.47 -8.67
N ARG A 147 -1.65 -8.34 -9.25
CA ARG A 147 -0.79 -9.28 -8.52
C ARG A 147 0.59 -8.66 -8.36
N ILE A 148 1.05 -8.52 -7.12
CA ILE A 148 2.44 -8.12 -6.86
C ILE A 148 3.34 -9.31 -7.18
N ARG A 149 4.34 -9.09 -8.03
CA ARG A 149 5.40 -10.05 -8.35
C ARG A 149 6.70 -9.55 -7.75
N ASN A 150 6.97 -9.98 -6.53
CA ASN A 150 8.23 -9.72 -5.83
C ASN A 150 9.41 -10.28 -6.64
N ASP A 151 10.49 -9.52 -6.73
CA ASP A 151 11.77 -9.93 -7.32
C ASP A 151 11.68 -10.47 -8.75
N LYS A 152 10.59 -10.13 -9.48
CA LYS A 152 10.30 -10.72 -10.80
C LYS A 152 11.43 -10.48 -11.79
N TYR A 153 11.99 -9.27 -11.77
CA TYR A 153 13.03 -8.85 -12.69
C TYR A 153 14.32 -8.50 -11.96
N PHE A 154 14.23 -7.91 -10.77
CA PHE A 154 15.38 -7.53 -9.95
C PHE A 154 15.08 -7.74 -8.46
N PRO A 155 16.05 -8.23 -7.68
CA PRO A 155 15.90 -8.33 -6.23
C PRO A 155 15.60 -6.98 -5.57
N GLY A 156 14.65 -6.96 -4.65
CA GLY A 156 14.21 -5.78 -3.91
C GLY A 156 13.25 -4.87 -4.66
N TYR A 157 12.72 -5.29 -5.82
CA TYR A 157 11.76 -4.52 -6.61
C TYR A 157 10.46 -5.27 -6.84
N LEU A 158 9.39 -4.50 -7.01
CA LEU A 158 8.06 -5.00 -7.29
C LEU A 158 7.71 -4.81 -8.77
N ALA A 159 7.00 -5.79 -9.33
CA ALA A 159 6.29 -5.63 -10.60
C ALA A 159 4.80 -5.89 -10.39
N PHE A 160 3.94 -5.03 -10.95
CA PHE A 160 2.49 -5.13 -10.80
C PHE A 160 1.88 -5.74 -12.05
N GLU A 161 1.41 -6.98 -11.95
CA GLU A 161 0.72 -7.69 -13.03
C GLU A 161 -0.79 -7.45 -12.96
N SER A 162 -1.45 -7.14 -14.08
CA SER A 162 -2.91 -7.00 -14.10
C SER A 162 -3.61 -8.34 -13.82
N VAL A 163 -4.72 -8.30 -13.06
CA VAL A 163 -5.55 -9.50 -12.85
C VAL A 163 -6.28 -9.92 -14.13
N ASN A 164 -6.88 -8.98 -14.85
CA ASN A 164 -7.66 -9.27 -16.06
C ASN A 164 -6.86 -9.32 -17.37
N TYR A 165 -5.60 -8.89 -17.36
CA TYR A 165 -4.67 -9.10 -18.47
C TYR A 165 -3.35 -9.73 -18.00
N PRO A 166 -3.35 -11.03 -17.66
CA PRO A 166 -2.13 -11.75 -17.28
C PRO A 166 -1.02 -11.60 -18.34
N GLY A 167 0.23 -11.53 -17.90
CA GLY A 167 1.39 -11.23 -18.74
C GLY A 167 1.58 -9.74 -19.06
N ARG A 168 0.65 -8.86 -18.63
CA ARG A 168 0.82 -7.41 -18.73
C ARG A 168 1.15 -6.79 -17.38
N PHE A 169 2.11 -5.87 -17.41
CA PHE A 169 2.63 -5.21 -16.21
C PHE A 169 2.48 -3.69 -16.31
N ILE A 170 2.30 -3.05 -15.17
CA ILE A 170 2.49 -1.60 -15.07
C ILE A 170 3.95 -1.31 -15.38
N ARG A 171 4.18 -0.40 -16.32
CA ARG A 171 5.50 0.15 -16.63
C ARG A 171 5.41 1.62 -16.98
N HIS A 172 6.51 2.34 -16.87
CA HIS A 172 6.58 3.69 -17.43
C HIS A 172 7.04 3.68 -18.90
N GLN A 173 6.63 4.69 -19.66
CA GLN A 173 7.13 5.00 -21.01
C GLN A 173 6.90 6.47 -21.33
N GLY A 174 7.98 7.22 -21.59
CA GLY A 174 7.85 8.65 -21.82
C GLY A 174 7.07 9.32 -20.69
N TYR A 175 7.44 9.00 -19.45
CA TYR A 175 6.78 9.37 -18.20
C TYR A 175 5.39 8.77 -17.95
N ARG A 176 4.63 8.34 -18.96
CA ARG A 176 3.29 7.79 -18.76
C ARG A 176 3.34 6.37 -18.21
N LEU A 177 2.53 6.06 -17.20
CA LEU A 177 2.29 4.70 -16.74
C LEU A 177 1.30 3.99 -17.67
N LYS A 178 1.68 2.79 -18.12
CA LYS A 178 0.93 1.97 -19.06
C LYS A 178 0.86 0.53 -18.58
N LEU A 179 -0.19 -0.18 -19.00
CA LEU A 179 -0.31 -1.62 -18.85
C LEU A 179 0.13 -2.30 -20.16
N HIS A 180 1.29 -2.95 -20.16
CA HIS A 180 1.91 -3.45 -21.39
C HIS A 180 2.35 -4.92 -21.26
N PRO A 181 2.24 -5.74 -22.33
CA PRO A 181 2.80 -7.09 -22.34
C PRO A 181 4.30 -7.06 -22.09
N SER A 182 4.80 -7.98 -21.27
CA SER A 182 6.24 -8.19 -21.15
C SER A 182 6.79 -8.69 -22.48
N ASP A 183 7.80 -7.98 -23.01
CA ASP A 183 8.55 -8.37 -24.21
C ASP A 183 9.90 -9.02 -23.88
N GLY A 184 10.19 -9.21 -22.59
CA GLY A 184 11.44 -9.79 -22.09
C GLY A 184 12.68 -8.89 -22.22
N SER A 185 12.55 -7.70 -22.82
CA SER A 185 13.66 -6.76 -23.00
C SER A 185 14.13 -6.18 -21.67
N GLU A 186 15.41 -5.85 -21.60
CA GLU A 186 15.98 -5.22 -20.40
C GLU A 186 15.34 -3.86 -20.11
N LEU A 187 15.00 -3.10 -21.15
CA LEU A 187 14.29 -1.85 -21.01
C LEU A 187 12.92 -2.06 -20.36
N PHE A 188 12.12 -3.02 -20.84
CA PHE A 188 10.83 -3.34 -20.23
C PHE A 188 10.97 -3.72 -18.76
N LYS A 189 11.94 -4.60 -18.44
CA LYS A 189 12.20 -5.04 -17.07
C LYS A 189 12.48 -3.86 -16.14
N ASN A 190 13.35 -2.95 -16.58
CA ASN A 190 13.67 -1.73 -15.83
C ASN A 190 12.46 -0.80 -15.69
N ASP A 191 11.71 -0.59 -16.78
CA ASP A 191 10.53 0.29 -16.79
C ASP A 191 9.35 -0.25 -15.95
N ALA A 192 9.30 -1.56 -15.72
CA ALA A 192 8.25 -2.26 -14.99
C ALA A 192 8.61 -2.61 -13.54
N SER A 193 9.76 -2.11 -13.04
CA SER A 193 10.25 -2.37 -11.70
C SER A 193 10.21 -1.11 -10.84
N PHE A 194 9.53 -1.19 -9.69
CA PHE A 194 9.34 -0.08 -8.75
C PHE A 194 9.61 -0.47 -7.29
#